data_AF-A0A1A2G8D2-F1
#
_entry.id   AF-A0A1A2G8D2-F1
#
_cell.length_a   1.000
_cell.length_b   1.000
_cell.length_c   1.000
_cell.angle_alpha   90.00
_cell.angle_beta   90.00
_cell.angle_gamma   90.00
#
_symmetry.space_group_name_H-M   'P 1'
#
loop_
_entity.id
_entity.type
_entity.pdbx_description
1 polymer ?
#
loop_
_entity_poly.entity_id
_entity_poly.type
_entity_poly.pdbx_seq_one_letter_code
_entity_poly.pdbx_strand_id
1 'polypeptide(L)' 'MAGQPEVRHDKITAPQRLPTFHVQALAMQKAQMKARGARVFDLQLGDSYPVGGDQGTDREWSYSYQLAPPGGQAATGP' A
#
# COMPACT_ATOMS: atom_id res chain seq x y z
N MET A 1 -9.77 -21.67 -8.74
CA MET A 1 -8.56 -21.41 -7.93
C MET A 1 -8.79 -20.11 -7.20
N ALA A 2 -9.25 -20.17 -5.96
CA ALA A 2 -9.60 -19.01 -5.16
C ALA A 2 -8.84 -19.08 -3.84
N GLY A 3 -8.29 -17.94 -3.39
CA GLY A 3 -7.97 -17.77 -1.98
C GLY A 3 -6.52 -17.45 -1.62
N GLN A 4 -5.64 -17.09 -2.56
CA GLN A 4 -4.35 -16.51 -2.16
C GLN A 4 -4.54 -15.01 -1.92
N PRO A 5 -4.15 -14.48 -0.75
CA PRO A 5 -4.15 -13.04 -0.52
C PRO A 5 -3.24 -12.38 -1.56
N GLU A 6 -3.80 -11.48 -2.37
CA GLU A 6 -3.05 -10.82 -3.43
C GLU A 6 -2.19 -9.74 -2.78
N VAL A 7 -0.88 -9.99 -2.70
CA VAL A 7 0.10 -9.00 -2.27
C VAL A 7 0.42 -8.11 -3.47
N ARG A 8 0.11 -6.81 -3.36
CA ARG A 8 0.46 -5.80 -4.36
C ARG A 8 1.55 -4.90 -3.84
N HIS A 9 2.48 -4.58 -4.74
CA HIS A 9 3.60 -3.71 -4.47
C HIS A 9 3.41 -2.45 -5.30
N ASP A 10 3.60 -1.30 -4.67
CA ASP A 10 3.32 -0.02 -5.29
C ASP A 10 4.23 1.05 -4.68
N LYS A 11 4.15 2.26 -5.22
CA LYS A 11 5.05 3.35 -4.81
C LYS A 11 4.34 4.67 -4.66
N ILE A 12 4.84 5.46 -3.72
CA ILE A 12 4.32 6.79 -3.42
C ILE A 12 5.47 7.78 -3.24
N THR A 13 5.34 8.91 -3.92
CA THR A 13 6.20 10.06 -3.71
C THR A 13 5.58 10.91 -2.61
N ALA A 14 6.35 11.19 -1.57
CA ALA A 14 5.95 12.04 -0.46
C ALA A 14 7.09 13.00 -0.09
N PRO A 15 6.79 14.20 0.41
CA PRO A 15 7.83 15.13 0.84
C PRO A 15 8.73 14.49 1.92
N GLN A 16 10.05 14.69 1.88
CA GLN A 16 10.98 14.16 2.90
C GLN A 16 10.64 14.66 4.31
N ARG A 17 10.03 15.84 4.38
CA ARG A 17 9.61 16.51 5.61
C ARG A 17 8.43 15.78 6.26
N LEU A 18 7.75 14.94 5.49
CA LEU A 18 6.57 14.23 5.92
C LEU A 18 6.99 13.03 6.78
N PRO A 19 6.45 12.88 7.99
CA PRO A 19 6.81 11.77 8.85
C PRO A 19 6.26 10.45 8.30
N THR A 20 6.95 9.35 8.60
CA THR A 20 6.65 8.01 8.06
C THR A 20 5.20 7.56 8.28
N PHE A 21 4.59 7.90 9.42
CA PHE A 21 3.18 7.56 9.69
C PHE A 21 2.21 8.25 8.72
N HIS A 22 2.50 9.48 8.29
CA HIS A 22 1.70 10.18 7.28
C HIS A 22 1.90 9.56 5.90
N VAL A 23 3.13 9.18 5.56
CA VAL A 23 3.43 8.45 4.31
C VAL A 23 2.65 7.13 4.28
N GLN A 24 2.59 6.42 5.41
CA GLN A 24 1.86 5.16 5.54
C GLN A 24 0.36 5.36 5.33
N ALA A 25 -0.22 6.40 5.94
CA ALA A 25 -1.63 6.75 5.76
C ALA A 25 -1.94 7.09 4.29
N LEU A 26 -1.08 7.85 3.62
CA LEU A 26 -1.22 8.17 2.19
C LEU A 26 -1.13 6.91 1.31
N ALA A 27 -0.17 6.03 1.59
CA ALA A 27 -0.02 4.76 0.90
C ALA A 27 -1.27 3.90 1.08
N MET A 28 -1.84 3.85 2.29
CA MET A 28 -3.07 3.11 2.60
C MET A 28 -4.27 3.67 1.85
N GLN A 29 -4.43 4.99 1.84
CA GLN A 29 -5.51 5.66 1.10
C GLN A 29 -5.41 5.39 -0.41
N LYS A 30 -4.20 5.45 -0.97
CA LYS A 30 -3.94 5.18 -2.39
C LYS A 30 -4.20 3.70 -2.73
N ALA A 31 -3.77 2.79 -1.88
CA ALA A 31 -4.04 1.36 -2.00
C ALA A 31 -5.55 1.09 -1.98
N GLN A 32 -6.30 1.69 -1.05
CA GLN A 32 -7.75 1.54 -0.94
C GLN A 32 -8.47 2.06 -2.19
N MET A 33 -8.06 3.21 -2.72
CA MET A 33 -8.61 3.71 -4.00
C MET A 33 -8.32 2.75 -5.16
N LYS A 34 -7.12 2.16 -5.22
CA LYS A 34 -6.75 1.17 -6.25
C LYS A 34 -7.47 -0.16 -6.10
N ALA A 35 -7.93 -0.50 -4.90
CA ALA A 35 -8.54 -1.78 -4.59
C ALA A 35 -9.97 -1.93 -5.16
N ARG A 36 -10.62 -0.84 -5.62
CA ARG A 36 -11.92 -0.84 -6.34
C ARG A 36 -12.97 -1.80 -5.76
N GLY A 37 -13.07 -1.88 -4.42
CA GLY A 37 -14.02 -2.75 -3.72
C GLY A 37 -13.39 -3.91 -2.94
N ALA A 38 -12.10 -4.19 -3.13
CA ALA A 38 -11.33 -5.05 -2.22
C ALA A 38 -10.85 -4.24 -1.01
N ARG A 39 -10.75 -4.89 0.14
CA ARG A 39 -10.25 -4.26 1.36
C ARG A 39 -8.74 -4.49 1.48
N VAL A 40 -8.01 -3.40 1.69
CA VAL A 40 -6.55 -3.42 1.89
C VAL A 40 -6.25 -3.74 3.35
N PHE A 41 -5.37 -4.69 3.56
CA PHE A 41 -4.86 -5.10 4.86
C PHE A 41 -3.33 -5.19 4.82
N ASP A 42 -2.71 -5.12 6.00
CA ASP A 42 -1.28 -5.32 6.19
C ASP A 42 -0.41 -4.47 5.25
N LEU A 43 -0.58 -3.14 5.29
CA LEU A 43 0.28 -2.25 4.51
C LEU A 43 1.62 -2.08 5.21
N GLN A 44 2.69 -2.42 4.50
CA GLN A 44 4.06 -2.30 4.95
C GLN A 44 4.80 -1.29 4.06
N LEU A 45 5.37 -0.27 4.69
CA LEU A 45 6.33 0.62 4.01
C LEU A 45 7.68 -0.09 3.94
N GLY A 46 8.25 -0.15 2.74
CA GLY A 46 9.61 -0.62 2.51
C GLY A 46 10.59 0.55 2.39
N ASP A 47 11.64 0.35 1.60
CA ASP A 47 12.69 1.33 1.41
C ASP A 47 12.19 2.64 0.78
N SER A 48 12.81 3.73 1.22
CA SER A 48 12.61 5.08 0.69
C SER A 48 13.88 5.59 0.05
N TYR A 49 13.77 6.21 -1.11
CA TYR A 49 14.89 6.88 -1.78
C TYR A 49 14.53 8.32 -2.14
N PRO A 50 15.49 9.25 -2.07
CA PRO A 50 15.28 10.63 -2.50
C PRO A 50 14.97 10.67 -4.00
N VAL A 51 14.01 11.50 -4.39
CA VAL A 51 13.64 11.74 -5.79
C VAL A 51 13.60 13.24 -6.07
N GLY A 52 14.07 13.63 -7.26
CA GLY A 52 14.44 15.02 -7.56
C GLY A 52 15.87 15.29 -7.08
N GLY A 53 16.66 15.99 -7.89
CA GLY A 53 18.13 16.14 -7.77
C GLY A 53 18.65 16.76 -6.46
N ASP A 54 19.79 17.43 -6.50
CA ASP A 54 20.66 17.86 -5.37
C ASP A 54 19.98 18.44 -4.09
N GLN A 55 18.72 18.89 -4.17
CA GLN A 55 17.90 19.40 -3.04
C GLN A 55 16.66 18.55 -2.68
N GLY A 56 16.59 17.29 -3.14
CA GLY A 56 15.44 16.37 -3.08
C GLY A 56 14.46 16.63 -1.93
N THR A 57 13.44 17.45 -2.18
CA THR A 57 12.37 17.74 -1.23
C THR A 57 11.41 16.57 -1.05
N ASP A 58 11.48 15.60 -1.96
CA ASP A 58 10.57 14.48 -2.08
C ASP A 58 11.34 13.15 -2.00
N ARG A 59 10.69 12.16 -1.40
CA ARG A 59 11.15 10.79 -1.30
C ARG A 59 10.13 9.87 -1.93
N GLU A 60 10.59 8.95 -2.75
CA GLU A 60 9.78 7.84 -3.24
C GLU A 60 9.90 6.70 -2.23
N TRP A 61 8.76 6.27 -1.72
CA TRP A 61 8.61 5.17 -0.79
C TRP A 61 7.97 3.99 -1.51
N SER A 62 8.60 2.83 -1.37
CA SER A 62 8.02 1.57 -1.80
C SER A 62 7.08 1.07 -0.69
N TYR A 63 5.95 0.48 -1.06
CA TYR A 63 5.06 -0.16 -0.09
C TYR A 63 4.42 -1.40 -0.68
N SER A 64 4.19 -2.38 0.16
CA SER A 64 3.45 -3.60 -0.14
C SER A 64 2.17 -3.61 0.69
N TYR A 65 1.11 -4.20 0.12
CA TYR A 65 -0.16 -4.33 0.80
C TYR A 65 -0.90 -5.57 0.32
N GLN A 66 -1.69 -6.17 1.20
CA GLN A 66 -2.52 -7.32 0.87
C GLN A 66 -3.94 -6.88 0.55
N LEU A 67 -4.50 -7.45 -0.51
CA LEU A 67 -5.92 -7.33 -0.81
C LEU A 67 -6.65 -8.56 -0.29
N ALA A 68 -7.72 -8.34 0.48
CA ALA A 68 -8.65 -9.41 0.76
C ALA A 68 -9.33 -9.86 -0.54
N PRO A 69 -9.50 -11.18 -0.72
CA PRO A 69 -10.15 -11.70 -1.91
C PRO A 69 -11.57 -11.13 -2.03
N PRO A 70 -11.98 -10.70 -3.24
CA PRO A 70 -13.35 -10.27 -3.48
C PRO A 70 -14.25 -11.51 -3.35
N GLY A 71 -14.89 -11.67 -2.20
CA GLY A 71 -15.83 -12.78 -1.97
C GLY A 71 -15.47 -13.71 -0.82
N GLY A 72 -15.10 -13.16 0.34
CA GLY A 72 -15.22 -13.88 1.60
C GLY A 72 -16.67 -14.18 1.96
N GLN A 73 -17.36 -15.00 1.15
CA GLN A 73 -18.27 -15.97 1.72
C GLN A 73 -17.37 -16.87 2.55
N ALA A 74 -17.42 -16.69 3.88
CA ALA A 74 -16.97 -17.70 4.80
C ALA A 74 -17.55 -19.03 4.33
N ALA A 75 -16.70 -19.96 3.92
CA ALA A 75 -17.09 -21.34 3.68
C ALA A 75 -17.62 -21.89 5.01
N THR A 76 -18.91 -21.69 5.23
CA THR A 76 -19.74 -22.30 6.26
C THR A 76 -20.61 -23.26 5.46
N GLY A 77 -20.56 -24.58 5.62
CA GLY A 77 -19.95 -25.36 6.67
C GLY A 77 -19.88 -26.85 6.27
N PRO A 78 -19.81 -27.76 7.25
CA PRO A 78 -19.80 -29.20 7.04
C PRO A 78 -21.12 -29.77 6.51
#